data_AF-M5BSL7-F1
#
_entry.id   AF-M5BSL7-F1
#
_cell.length_a   1.000
_cell.length_b   1.000
_cell.length_c   1.000
_cell.angle_alpha   90.00
_cell.angle_beta   90.00
_cell.angle_gamma   90.00
#
_symmetry.space_group_name_H-M   'P 1'
#
loop_
_entity.id
_entity.type
_entity.pdbx_description
1 polymer ?
#
loop_
_entity_poly.entity_id
_entity_poly.type
_entity_poly.pdbx_seq_one_letter_code
_entity_poly.pdbx_strand_id
1 'polypeptide(L)'
;MRTELPVVSFICTVLVLIPLPWHWRARNTATLSIIFWLTSINFTRGVNAIVWGGNIINKAPVWCDISAKLVIGANVALPASTLCICRYLAQVASPRHAIANSSDKRRRMIFEICMCAVLPAIGMALHYVVQGHRFDILEDFGCNPTTYVSVAALFIVYIPPLVLALGTLIYAGIALRWFVHRRAQFQAVLQSNQSGLTTGRYLRLIALSITEMLFATAMTLFILVVTIEDNGIRPWVSWDFVHADWMRVDQFAKILVPQYFWDRYLLTWYIIPITSVIFFAFFGFGQEAKAEYIKYFNWVKTRILRIKPKAQPVLPVSARGGINTISSTMSTPAVIKLETETTVSRTSEKWDDAPPSSMHTNSRPPSPSVNNKDTLDVGSRP
;
A
#
# COMPACT_ATOMS: atom_id res chain seq x y z
N MET A 1 -23.86 -21.34 -17.61
CA MET A 1 -22.71 -21.55 -16.72
C MET A 1 -21.44 -21.02 -17.36
N ARG A 2 -20.88 -19.95 -16.77
CA ARG A 2 -19.58 -19.38 -17.11
C ARG A 2 -18.50 -19.97 -16.21
N THR A 3 -17.82 -21.03 -16.66
CA THR A 3 -16.81 -21.74 -15.86
C THR A 3 -15.52 -20.94 -15.68
N GLU A 4 -15.30 -19.90 -16.48
CA GLU A 4 -14.15 -19.00 -16.38
C GLU A 4 -14.16 -18.14 -15.11
N LEU A 5 -15.34 -17.75 -14.62
CA LEU A 5 -15.51 -16.85 -13.47
C LEU A 5 -14.96 -17.44 -12.16
N PRO A 6 -15.34 -18.66 -11.75
CA PRO A 6 -14.81 -19.24 -10.52
C PRO A 6 -13.30 -19.51 -10.63
N VAL A 7 -12.82 -19.99 -11.79
CA VAL A 7 -11.39 -20.27 -12.01
C VAL A 7 -10.56 -19.02 -11.81
N VAL A 8 -10.91 -17.91 -12.47
CA VAL A 8 -10.20 -16.63 -12.33
C VAL A 8 -10.24 -16.13 -10.89
N SER A 9 -11.39 -16.23 -10.22
CA SER A 9 -11.57 -15.78 -8.84
C SER A 9 -10.68 -16.55 -7.87
N PHE A 10 -10.64 -17.89 -7.95
CA PHE A 10 -9.81 -18.69 -7.05
C PHE A 10 -8.32 -18.54 -7.35
N ILE A 11 -7.92 -18.40 -8.62
CA ILE A 11 -6.53 -18.07 -8.98
C ILE A 11 -6.12 -16.74 -8.35
N CYS A 12 -6.94 -15.70 -8.50
CA CYS A 12 -6.67 -14.38 -7.91
C CYS A 12 -6.62 -14.43 -6.38
N THR A 13 -7.49 -15.22 -5.75
CA THR A 13 -7.48 -15.48 -4.30
C THR A 13 -6.12 -16.03 -3.86
N VAL A 14 -5.61 -17.05 -4.56
CA VAL A 14 -4.31 -17.66 -4.26
C VAL A 14 -3.17 -16.67 -4.51
N LEU A 15 -3.19 -15.95 -5.64
CA LEU A 15 -2.15 -14.96 -5.97
C LEU A 15 -2.02 -13.87 -4.89
N VAL A 16 -3.13 -13.37 -4.38
CA VAL A 16 -3.15 -12.34 -3.33
C VAL A 16 -2.70 -12.89 -1.97
N LEU A 17 -2.90 -14.18 -1.70
CA LEU A 17 -2.43 -14.82 -0.46
C LEU A 17 -0.93 -15.12 -0.46
N ILE A 18 -0.29 -15.25 -1.62
CA ILE A 18 1.16 -15.53 -1.70
C ILE A 18 1.97 -14.51 -0.87
N PRO A 19 1.72 -13.18 -0.94
CA PRO A 19 2.44 -12.21 -0.13
C PRO A 19 2.15 -12.17 1.37
N LEU A 20 1.11 -12.86 1.84
CA LEU A 20 0.66 -12.80 3.22
C LEU A 20 1.76 -13.11 4.26
N PRO A 21 2.56 -14.19 4.16
CA PRO A 21 3.45 -14.60 5.25
C PRO A 21 4.58 -13.61 5.59
N TRP A 22 5.11 -12.89 4.59
CA TRP A 22 6.15 -11.90 4.83
C TRP A 22 5.59 -10.53 5.21
N HIS A 23 4.44 -10.14 4.67
CA HIS A 23 3.76 -8.92 5.11
C HIS A 23 3.25 -9.04 6.56
N TRP A 24 2.88 -10.25 6.98
CA TRP A 24 2.54 -10.56 8.37
C TRP A 24 3.74 -10.35 9.30
N ARG A 25 4.90 -10.91 8.96
CA ARG A 25 6.16 -10.72 9.71
C ARG A 25 6.58 -9.24 9.76
N ALA A 26 6.36 -8.50 8.67
CA ALA A 26 6.65 -7.08 8.58
C ALA A 26 5.65 -6.18 9.32
N ARG A 27 4.55 -6.74 9.86
CA ARG A 27 3.47 -6.02 10.56
C ARG A 27 2.96 -4.80 9.78
N ASN A 28 2.81 -4.94 8.46
CA ASN A 28 2.29 -3.87 7.62
C ASN A 28 0.76 -3.96 7.53
N THR A 29 0.06 -3.34 8.49
CA THR A 29 -1.40 -3.44 8.66
C THR A 29 -2.16 -3.05 7.39
N ALA A 30 -1.78 -1.96 6.74
CA ALA A 30 -2.48 -1.47 5.55
C ALA A 30 -2.38 -2.46 4.37
N THR A 31 -1.20 -3.04 4.10
CA THR A 31 -1.07 -4.06 3.05
C THR A 31 -1.77 -5.37 3.45
N LEU A 32 -1.73 -5.75 4.72
CA LEU A 32 -2.48 -6.91 5.23
C LEU A 32 -3.99 -6.74 5.05
N SER A 33 -4.51 -5.52 5.23
CA SER A 33 -5.90 -5.17 4.94
C SER A 33 -6.24 -5.38 3.47
N ILE A 34 -5.41 -4.87 2.54
CA ILE A 34 -5.63 -5.08 1.09
C ILE A 34 -5.70 -6.57 0.76
N ILE A 35 -4.77 -7.37 1.30
CA ILE A 35 -4.75 -8.83 1.11
C ILE A 35 -6.07 -9.43 1.63
N PHE A 36 -6.47 -9.10 2.86
CA PHE A 36 -7.71 -9.61 3.46
C PHE A 36 -8.94 -9.29 2.63
N TRP A 37 -9.11 -8.03 2.20
CA TRP A 37 -10.28 -7.61 1.42
C TRP A 37 -10.29 -8.21 0.02
N LEU A 38 -9.17 -8.19 -0.71
CA LEU A 38 -9.09 -8.81 -2.03
C LEU A 38 -9.31 -10.33 -1.97
N THR A 39 -8.72 -11.03 -1.01
CA THR A 39 -8.96 -12.46 -0.80
C THR A 39 -10.44 -12.73 -0.50
N SER A 40 -11.05 -11.95 0.40
CA SER A 40 -12.45 -12.14 0.78
C SER A 40 -13.41 -11.95 -0.40
N ILE A 41 -13.20 -10.90 -1.22
CA ILE A 41 -14.07 -10.64 -2.38
C ILE A 41 -13.86 -11.63 -3.50
N ASN A 42 -12.62 -11.97 -3.85
CA ASN A 42 -12.38 -12.98 -4.89
C ASN A 42 -12.96 -14.34 -4.46
N PHE A 43 -12.74 -14.76 -3.21
CA PHE A 43 -13.30 -16.01 -2.70
C PHE A 43 -14.83 -16.00 -2.78
N THR A 44 -15.46 -14.92 -2.31
CA THR A 44 -16.92 -14.76 -2.33
C THR A 44 -17.47 -14.81 -3.76
N ARG A 45 -16.83 -14.11 -4.71
CA ARG A 45 -17.22 -14.13 -6.14
C ARG A 45 -17.05 -15.51 -6.77
N GLY A 46 -15.99 -16.24 -6.41
CA GLY A 46 -15.77 -17.61 -6.86
C GLY A 46 -16.87 -18.56 -6.38
N VAL A 47 -17.23 -18.49 -5.09
CA VAL A 47 -18.34 -19.26 -4.53
C VAL A 47 -19.66 -18.87 -5.19
N ASN A 48 -19.93 -17.58 -5.37
CA ASN A 48 -21.14 -17.10 -6.03
C ASN A 48 -21.28 -17.67 -7.46
N ALA A 49 -20.21 -17.64 -8.25
CA ALA A 49 -20.24 -18.14 -9.61
C ALA A 49 -20.47 -19.67 -9.70
N ILE A 50 -20.06 -20.43 -8.67
CA ILE A 50 -20.35 -21.87 -8.59
C ILE A 50 -21.83 -22.10 -8.21
N VAL A 51 -22.30 -21.46 -7.13
CA VAL A 51 -23.63 -21.73 -6.56
C VAL A 51 -24.76 -21.30 -7.51
N TRP A 52 -24.57 -20.17 -8.19
CA TRP A 52 -25.52 -19.58 -9.15
C TRP A 52 -25.16 -19.85 -10.62
N GLY A 53 -24.33 -20.86 -10.89
CA GLY A 53 -24.06 -21.33 -12.24
C GLY A 53 -25.35 -21.84 -12.91
N GLY A 54 -25.84 -21.13 -13.93
CA GLY A 54 -27.04 -21.45 -14.70
C GLY A 54 -28.35 -21.40 -13.89
N ASN A 55 -28.40 -20.70 -12.76
CA ASN A 55 -29.61 -20.57 -11.96
C ASN A 55 -29.66 -19.25 -11.18
N ILE A 56 -30.88 -18.83 -10.82
CA ILE A 56 -31.16 -17.57 -10.09
C ILE A 56 -31.86 -17.81 -8.73
N ILE A 57 -32.02 -19.07 -8.35
CA ILE A 57 -32.77 -19.45 -7.15
C ILE A 57 -32.04 -18.94 -5.91
N ASN A 58 -32.77 -18.31 -4.98
CA ASN A 58 -32.24 -17.87 -3.70
C ASN A 58 -32.01 -19.05 -2.75
N LYS A 59 -30.91 -19.79 -2.96
CA LYS A 59 -30.54 -20.98 -2.17
C LYS A 59 -29.96 -20.63 -0.79
N ALA A 60 -29.27 -19.49 -0.68
CA ALA A 60 -28.48 -19.12 0.49
C ALA A 60 -28.62 -17.61 0.80
N PRO A 61 -29.74 -17.18 1.39
CA PRO A 61 -30.01 -15.75 1.60
C PRO A 61 -29.02 -15.08 2.56
N VAL A 62 -28.64 -15.78 3.64
CA VAL A 62 -27.67 -15.26 4.63
C VAL A 62 -26.29 -15.06 3.98
N TRP A 63 -25.90 -15.95 3.08
CA TRP A 63 -24.66 -15.80 2.32
C TRP A 63 -24.72 -14.57 1.41
N CYS A 64 -25.85 -14.34 0.73
CA CYS A 64 -26.02 -13.15 -0.10
C CYS A 64 -25.98 -11.85 0.70
N ASP A 65 -26.57 -11.80 1.90
CA ASP A 65 -26.48 -10.61 2.76
C ASP A 65 -25.01 -10.27 3.08
N ILE A 66 -24.22 -11.28 3.46
CA ILE A 66 -22.81 -11.12 3.78
C ILE A 66 -22.03 -10.72 2.52
N SER A 67 -22.21 -11.44 1.41
CA SER A 67 -21.54 -11.20 0.14
C SER A 67 -21.79 -9.78 -0.38
N ALA A 68 -23.05 -9.32 -0.37
CA ALA A 68 -23.43 -7.99 -0.83
C ALA A 68 -22.76 -6.90 0.02
N LYS A 69 -22.80 -7.04 1.35
CA LYS A 69 -22.14 -6.06 2.25
C LYS A 69 -20.63 -6.06 2.10
N LEU A 70 -19.99 -7.23 1.94
CA LEU A 70 -18.56 -7.31 1.70
C LEU A 70 -18.14 -6.53 0.45
N VAL A 71 -18.90 -6.62 -0.65
CA VAL A 71 -18.63 -5.83 -1.88
C VAL A 71 -18.65 -4.33 -1.60
N ILE A 72 -19.65 -3.84 -0.85
CA ILE A 72 -19.74 -2.43 -0.45
C ILE A 72 -18.58 -2.03 0.46
N GLY A 73 -18.24 -2.87 1.45
CA GLY A 73 -17.11 -2.63 2.34
C GLY A 73 -15.78 -2.53 1.59
N ALA A 74 -15.54 -3.43 0.63
CA ALA A 74 -14.32 -3.46 -0.16
C ALA A 74 -14.12 -2.20 -1.02
N ASN A 75 -15.21 -1.62 -1.55
CA ASN A 75 -15.15 -0.36 -2.30
C ASN A 75 -14.55 0.79 -1.48
N VAL A 76 -14.77 0.79 -0.15
CA VAL A 76 -14.19 1.80 0.75
C VAL A 76 -12.83 1.34 1.31
N ALA A 77 -12.71 0.05 1.63
CA ALA A 77 -11.54 -0.49 2.31
C ALA A 77 -10.27 -0.47 1.46
N LEU A 78 -10.38 -0.77 0.17
CA LEU A 78 -9.22 -0.82 -0.72
C LEU A 78 -8.59 0.59 -0.88
N PRO A 79 -9.35 1.65 -1.28
CA PRO A 79 -8.82 3.00 -1.29
C PRO A 79 -8.31 3.50 0.07
N ALA A 80 -9.02 3.18 1.16
CA ALA A 80 -8.59 3.58 2.50
C ALA A 80 -7.26 2.94 2.92
N SER A 81 -7.05 1.67 2.55
CA SER A 81 -5.80 0.95 2.82
C SER A 81 -4.66 1.52 1.98
N THR A 82 -4.89 1.80 0.71
CA THR A 82 -3.88 2.41 -0.19
C THR A 82 -3.53 3.83 0.26
N LEU A 83 -4.50 4.61 0.74
CA LEU A 83 -4.28 5.92 1.37
C LEU A 83 -3.34 5.80 2.57
N CYS A 84 -3.57 4.82 3.45
CA CYS A 84 -2.72 4.59 4.61
C CYS A 84 -1.27 4.25 4.22
N ILE A 85 -1.07 3.46 3.17
CA ILE A 85 0.25 3.16 2.61
C ILE A 85 0.90 4.46 2.14
N CYS A 86 0.25 5.24 1.27
CA CYS A 86 0.81 6.48 0.73
C CYS A 86 1.11 7.52 1.81
N ARG A 87 0.22 7.66 2.80
CA ARG A 87 0.44 8.53 3.96
C ARG A 87 1.71 8.14 4.72
N TYR A 88 1.91 6.85 4.99
CA TYR A 88 3.13 6.37 5.65
C TYR A 88 4.38 6.64 4.80
N LEU A 89 4.34 6.39 3.49
CA LEU A 89 5.46 6.66 2.61
C LEU A 89 5.81 8.15 2.56
N ALA A 90 4.81 9.03 2.50
CA ALA A 90 5.00 10.47 2.55
C ALA A 90 5.62 10.92 3.89
N GLN A 91 5.23 10.30 5.00
CA GLN A 91 5.83 10.56 6.31
C GLN A 91 7.30 10.14 6.37
N VAL A 92 7.63 8.93 5.89
CA VAL A 92 9.02 8.41 5.90
C VAL A 92 9.93 9.23 5.00
N ALA A 93 9.42 9.75 3.88
CA ALA A 93 10.20 10.60 2.99
C ALA A 93 10.37 12.04 3.47
N SER A 94 9.62 12.44 4.50
CA SER A 94 9.66 13.81 5.00
C SER A 94 10.98 14.13 5.73
N PRO A 95 11.59 15.31 5.52
CA PRO A 95 12.72 15.83 6.30
C PRO A 95 12.56 15.73 7.81
N ARG A 96 11.31 15.89 8.28
CA ARG A 96 10.99 16.01 9.69
C ARG A 96 10.71 14.64 10.33
N HIS A 97 10.93 13.55 9.60
CA HIS A 97 10.69 12.22 10.12
C HIS A 97 11.74 11.86 11.16
N ALA A 98 11.34 11.85 12.42
CA ALA A 98 12.14 11.28 13.51
C ALA A 98 12.04 9.74 13.49
N ILE A 99 13.06 9.07 14.03
CA ILE A 99 13.03 7.62 14.25
C ILE A 99 11.79 7.27 15.07
N ALA A 100 10.91 6.44 14.51
CA ALA A 100 9.62 6.14 15.13
C ALA A 100 9.79 5.32 16.43
N ASN A 101 9.27 5.86 17.53
CA ASN A 101 9.21 5.16 18.81
C ASN A 101 8.11 4.08 18.81
N SER A 102 8.10 3.21 19.83
CA SER A 102 7.08 2.16 19.97
C SER A 102 5.65 2.73 20.05
N SER A 103 5.49 3.88 20.70
CA SER A 103 4.21 4.61 20.77
C SER A 103 3.74 5.10 19.39
N ASP A 104 4.65 5.62 18.57
CA ASP A 104 4.32 6.09 17.21
C ASP A 104 3.88 4.93 16.32
N LYS A 105 4.56 3.78 16.43
CA LYS A 105 4.19 2.55 15.73
C LYS A 105 2.79 2.08 16.14
N ARG A 106 2.45 2.13 17.44
CA ARG A 106 1.11 1.76 17.95
C ARG A 106 0.04 2.73 17.47
N ARG A 107 0.28 4.04 17.55
CA ARG A 107 -0.66 5.07 17.07
C ARG A 107 -0.93 4.94 15.58
N ARG A 108 0.11 4.66 14.79
CA ARG A 108 -0.01 4.36 13.36
C ARG A 108 -0.88 3.12 13.13
N MET A 109 -0.60 2.01 13.81
CA MET A 109 -1.37 0.78 13.67
C MET A 109 -2.85 0.98 14.00
N ILE A 110 -3.17 1.70 15.08
CA ILE A 110 -4.55 2.03 15.44
C ILE A 110 -5.23 2.83 14.34
N PHE A 111 -4.56 3.87 13.82
CA PHE A 111 -5.09 4.66 12.72
C PHE A 111 -5.35 3.83 11.46
N GLU A 112 -4.40 2.96 11.10
CA GLU A 112 -4.54 2.04 9.96
C GLU A 112 -5.74 1.10 10.18
N ILE A 113 -5.92 0.51 11.35
CA ILE A 113 -7.07 -0.36 11.66
C ILE A 113 -8.39 0.42 11.57
N CYS A 114 -8.45 1.63 12.11
CA CYS A 114 -9.64 2.48 12.00
C CYS A 114 -10.01 2.75 10.53
N MET A 115 -9.03 3.10 9.71
CA MET A 115 -9.26 3.37 8.28
C MET A 115 -9.59 2.10 7.48
N CYS A 116 -8.97 0.97 7.81
CA CYS A 116 -9.03 -0.26 7.03
C CYS A 116 -10.18 -1.20 7.41
N ALA A 117 -10.74 -1.07 8.61
CA ALA A 117 -11.81 -1.93 9.12
C ALA A 117 -13.03 -1.15 9.61
N VAL A 118 -12.84 -0.12 10.43
CA VAL A 118 -13.97 0.64 11.01
C VAL A 118 -14.67 1.49 9.94
N LEU A 119 -13.91 2.21 9.11
CA LEU A 119 -14.48 3.02 8.03
C LEU A 119 -15.30 2.19 7.01
N PRO A 120 -14.80 1.03 6.52
CA PRO A 120 -15.62 0.10 5.72
C PRO A 120 -16.87 -0.41 6.45
N ALA A 121 -16.78 -0.71 7.75
CA ALA A 121 -17.94 -1.13 8.53
C ALA A 121 -19.01 -0.04 8.63
N ILE A 122 -18.60 1.21 8.82
CA ILE A 122 -19.50 2.37 8.77
C ILE A 122 -20.11 2.49 7.37
N GLY A 123 -19.33 2.33 6.30
CA GLY A 123 -19.84 2.34 4.92
C GLY A 123 -20.88 1.25 4.66
N MET A 124 -20.64 0.02 5.13
CA MET A 124 -21.59 -1.09 5.03
C MET A 124 -22.90 -0.83 5.77
N ALA A 125 -22.83 -0.17 6.93
CA ALA A 125 -23.99 0.23 7.72
C ALA A 125 -24.77 1.37 7.04
N LEU A 126 -24.08 2.45 6.63
CA LEU A 126 -24.69 3.59 5.95
C LEU A 126 -25.33 3.20 4.61
N HIS A 127 -24.79 2.20 3.91
CA HIS A 127 -25.40 1.68 2.68
C HIS A 127 -26.85 1.26 2.88
N TYR A 128 -27.26 0.84 4.09
CA TYR A 128 -28.65 0.49 4.37
C TYR A 128 -29.61 1.66 4.07
N VAL A 129 -29.21 2.91 4.33
CA VAL A 129 -30.03 4.12 4.07
C VAL A 129 -30.42 4.28 2.60
N VAL A 130 -29.57 3.78 1.71
CA VAL A 130 -29.68 3.94 0.24
C VAL A 130 -29.82 2.60 -0.47
N GLN A 131 -30.23 1.57 0.26
CA GLN A 131 -30.46 0.26 -0.29
C GLN A 131 -31.96 0.12 -0.55
N GLY A 132 -32.37 -0.24 -1.77
CA GLY A 132 -33.80 -0.28 -2.11
C GLY A 132 -34.48 -1.58 -1.68
N HIS A 133 -33.72 -2.68 -1.73
CA HIS A 133 -34.18 -4.01 -1.38
C HIS A 133 -32.99 -4.87 -0.92
N ARG A 134 -33.21 -6.15 -0.61
CA ARG A 134 -32.22 -6.93 0.15
C ARG A 134 -30.93 -7.19 -0.63
N PHE A 135 -31.03 -7.72 -1.84
CA PHE A 135 -29.93 -7.94 -2.78
C PHE A 135 -30.49 -8.46 -4.11
N ASP A 136 -29.65 -8.49 -5.13
CA ASP A 136 -29.94 -9.08 -6.44
C ASP A 136 -29.24 -10.42 -6.59
N ILE A 137 -29.84 -11.32 -7.35
CA ILE A 137 -29.20 -12.55 -7.83
C ILE A 137 -29.06 -12.47 -9.35
N LEU A 138 -27.81 -12.44 -9.82
CA LEU A 138 -27.45 -12.41 -11.22
C LEU A 138 -27.04 -13.81 -11.67
N GLU A 139 -27.68 -14.35 -12.70
CA GLU A 139 -27.34 -15.68 -13.21
C GLU A 139 -25.85 -15.77 -13.60
N ASP A 140 -25.18 -16.87 -13.20
CA ASP A 140 -23.74 -17.12 -13.31
C ASP A 140 -22.81 -16.25 -12.43
N PHE A 141 -23.27 -15.11 -11.89
CA PHE A 141 -22.45 -14.23 -11.04
C PHE A 141 -22.81 -14.30 -9.55
N GLY A 142 -24.07 -14.63 -9.24
CA GLY A 142 -24.65 -14.77 -7.90
C GLY A 142 -25.04 -13.45 -7.24
N CYS A 143 -24.81 -13.35 -5.92
CA CYS A 143 -25.34 -12.26 -5.10
C CYS A 143 -24.66 -10.92 -5.40
N ASN A 144 -25.46 -9.87 -5.56
CA ASN A 144 -24.99 -8.51 -5.84
C ASN A 144 -25.70 -7.48 -4.95
N PRO A 145 -24.99 -6.47 -4.40
CA PRO A 145 -25.65 -5.41 -3.65
C PRO A 145 -26.52 -4.53 -4.56
N THR A 146 -27.65 -4.10 -4.03
CA THR A 146 -28.54 -3.13 -4.67
C THR A 146 -28.36 -1.75 -4.02
N THR A 147 -28.29 -0.72 -4.84
CA THR A 147 -28.18 0.67 -4.39
C THR A 147 -29.24 1.51 -5.09
N TYR A 148 -30.10 2.15 -4.31
CA TYR A 148 -31.09 3.10 -4.79
C TYR A 148 -30.41 4.40 -5.24
N VAL A 149 -30.31 4.56 -6.56
CA VAL A 149 -29.57 5.66 -7.21
C VAL A 149 -30.21 7.01 -6.93
N SER A 150 -29.78 7.62 -5.84
CA SER A 150 -30.27 8.89 -5.33
C SER A 150 -29.11 9.80 -4.98
N VAL A 151 -29.38 11.09 -4.74
CA VAL A 151 -28.36 12.03 -4.28
C VAL A 151 -27.69 11.53 -3.00
N ALA A 152 -28.45 10.93 -2.08
CA ALA A 152 -27.91 10.31 -0.87
C ALA A 152 -26.92 9.18 -1.20
N ALA A 153 -27.21 8.34 -2.21
CA ALA A 153 -26.32 7.27 -2.63
C ALA A 153 -24.99 7.78 -3.18
N LEU A 154 -24.99 8.95 -3.86
CA LEU A 154 -23.76 9.60 -4.32
C LEU A 154 -22.83 9.89 -3.13
N PHE A 155 -23.34 10.50 -2.07
CA PHE A 155 -22.55 10.85 -0.89
C PHE A 155 -22.15 9.65 -0.03
N ILE A 156 -22.95 8.58 -0.01
CA ILE A 156 -22.73 7.42 0.85
C ILE A 156 -21.86 6.35 0.18
N VAL A 157 -22.03 6.11 -1.13
CA VAL A 157 -21.43 4.96 -1.82
C VAL A 157 -20.37 5.38 -2.83
N TYR A 158 -20.62 6.42 -3.65
CA TYR A 158 -19.77 6.73 -4.80
C TYR A 158 -18.69 7.79 -4.53
N ILE A 159 -19.01 8.85 -3.78
CA ILE A 159 -18.07 9.94 -3.46
C ILE A 159 -16.97 9.48 -2.48
N PRO A 160 -17.26 8.73 -1.40
CA PRO A 160 -16.23 8.34 -0.44
C PRO A 160 -14.99 7.64 -1.06
N PRO A 161 -15.13 6.61 -1.92
CA PRO A 161 -13.96 6.00 -2.56
C PRO A 161 -13.20 6.98 -3.47
N LEU A 162 -13.88 7.91 -4.15
CA LEU A 162 -13.23 8.94 -4.98
C LEU A 162 -12.42 9.93 -4.13
N VAL A 163 -12.94 10.36 -2.98
CA VAL A 163 -12.22 11.23 -2.04
C VAL A 163 -10.99 10.53 -1.47
N LEU A 164 -11.11 9.25 -1.11
CA LEU A 164 -9.98 8.44 -0.65
C LEU A 164 -8.93 8.25 -1.74
N ALA A 165 -9.35 8.00 -2.99
CA ALA A 165 -8.45 7.87 -4.13
C ALA A 165 -7.70 9.18 -4.40
N LEU A 166 -8.40 10.32 -4.40
CA LEU A 166 -7.77 11.63 -4.55
C LEU A 166 -6.74 11.90 -3.44
N GLY A 167 -7.11 11.66 -2.18
CA GLY A 167 -6.19 11.78 -1.04
C GLY A 167 -4.95 10.90 -1.23
N THR A 168 -5.12 9.68 -1.74
CA THR A 168 -4.03 8.74 -2.01
C THR A 168 -3.09 9.29 -3.07
N LEU A 169 -3.61 9.81 -4.18
CA LEU A 169 -2.81 10.41 -5.25
C LEU A 169 -2.04 11.64 -4.77
N ILE A 170 -2.64 12.49 -3.91
CA ILE A 170 -1.98 13.63 -3.29
C ILE A 170 -0.79 13.16 -2.44
N TYR A 171 -1.01 12.20 -1.53
CA TYR A 171 0.08 11.67 -0.69
C TYR A 171 1.15 10.94 -1.51
N ALA A 172 0.77 10.21 -2.56
CA ALA A 172 1.70 9.58 -3.48
C ALA A 172 2.59 10.62 -4.19
N GLY A 173 1.99 11.72 -4.66
CA GLY A 173 2.71 12.84 -5.27
C GLY A 173 3.69 13.50 -4.30
N ILE A 174 3.28 13.74 -3.05
CA ILE A 174 4.17 14.26 -1.99
C ILE A 174 5.33 13.30 -1.74
N ALA A 175 5.05 12.01 -1.55
CA ALA A 175 6.05 10.97 -1.31
C ALA A 175 7.06 10.88 -2.48
N LEU A 176 6.58 10.96 -3.72
CA LEU A 176 7.42 10.94 -4.90
C LEU A 176 8.28 12.21 -5.02
N ARG A 177 7.71 13.40 -4.76
CA ARG A 177 8.45 14.67 -4.80
C ARG A 177 9.62 14.66 -3.81
N TRP A 178 9.39 14.22 -2.57
CA TRP A 178 10.45 14.11 -1.57
C TRP A 178 11.53 13.11 -1.98
N PHE A 179 11.12 11.97 -2.53
CA PHE A 179 12.05 10.96 -3.03
C PHE A 179 12.96 11.50 -4.14
N VAL A 180 12.38 12.18 -5.15
CA VAL A 180 13.13 12.74 -6.28
C VAL A 180 14.11 13.81 -5.81
N HIS A 181 13.64 14.76 -4.99
CA HIS A 181 14.47 15.86 -4.53
C HIS A 181 15.64 15.42 -3.64
N ARG A 182 15.55 14.26 -2.98
CA ARG A 182 16.51 13.84 -1.95
C ARG A 182 17.09 12.47 -2.18
N ARG A 183 17.04 11.96 -3.42
CA ARG A 183 17.43 10.58 -3.76
C ARG A 183 18.78 10.14 -3.17
N ALA A 184 19.78 11.03 -3.15
CA ALA A 184 21.10 10.75 -2.58
C ALA A 184 21.09 10.55 -1.06
N GLN A 185 20.37 11.40 -0.32
CA GLN A 185 20.24 11.32 1.14
C GLN A 185 19.21 10.26 1.57
N PHE A 186 18.23 10.00 0.72
CA PHE A 186 17.12 9.09 1.00
C PHE A 186 17.58 7.64 1.22
N GLN A 187 18.59 7.19 0.48
CA GLN A 187 19.19 5.86 0.71
C GLN A 187 19.80 5.76 2.12
N ALA A 188 20.51 6.80 2.56
CA ALA A 188 21.09 6.85 3.90
C ALA A 188 20.00 6.91 5.00
N VAL A 189 18.94 7.69 4.77
CA VAL A 189 17.79 7.82 5.69
C VAL A 189 17.02 6.52 5.84
N LEU A 190 16.82 5.75 4.75
CA LEU A 190 16.15 4.46 4.82
C LEU A 190 16.96 3.41 5.60
N GLN A 191 18.28 3.43 5.45
CA GLN A 191 19.18 2.53 6.17
C GLN A 191 19.30 2.88 7.65
N SER A 192 19.29 4.17 8.01
CA SER A 192 19.40 4.61 9.40
C SER A 192 18.09 4.46 10.20
N ASN A 193 16.92 4.63 9.56
CA ASN A 193 15.64 4.70 10.26
C ASN A 193 15.03 3.36 10.70
N GLN A 194 15.71 2.22 10.59
CA GLN A 194 15.17 0.88 10.91
C GLN A 194 13.78 0.58 10.33
N SER A 195 13.36 1.32 9.31
CA SER A 195 12.02 1.28 8.72
C SER A 195 11.74 -0.05 7.99
N GLY A 196 12.78 -0.87 7.78
CA GLY A 196 12.71 -2.12 7.04
C GLY A 196 12.35 -1.92 5.56
N LEU A 197 12.47 -0.70 5.04
CA LEU A 197 12.01 -0.33 3.71
C LEU A 197 13.19 -0.11 2.76
N THR A 198 13.24 -0.88 1.69
CA THR A 198 14.21 -0.70 0.61
C THR A 198 13.70 0.35 -0.39
N THR A 199 14.60 1.03 -1.10
CA THR A 199 14.20 1.99 -2.15
C THR A 199 13.35 1.35 -3.25
N GLY A 200 13.69 0.11 -3.64
CA GLY A 200 12.90 -0.65 -4.62
C GLY A 200 11.48 -0.94 -4.12
N ARG A 201 11.32 -1.29 -2.84
CA ARG A 201 10.00 -1.51 -2.24
C ARG A 201 9.22 -0.21 -2.08
N TYR A 202 9.87 0.88 -1.69
CA TYR A 202 9.27 2.20 -1.60
C TYR A 202 8.65 2.64 -2.94
N LEU A 203 9.43 2.58 -4.03
CA LEU A 203 8.95 2.96 -5.36
C LEU A 203 7.85 2.05 -5.90
N ARG A 204 7.95 0.73 -5.64
CA ARG A 204 6.89 -0.22 -6.03
C ARG A 204 5.58 0.07 -5.31
N LEU A 205 5.62 0.43 -4.03
CA LEU A 205 4.41 0.80 -3.28
C LEU A 205 3.76 2.08 -3.81
N ILE A 206 4.56 3.10 -4.16
CA ILE A 206 4.02 4.33 -4.78
C ILE A 206 3.41 4.01 -6.14
N ALA A 207 4.14 3.29 -6.99
CA ALA A 207 3.67 2.94 -8.32
C ALA A 207 2.37 2.10 -8.26
N LEU A 208 2.33 1.09 -7.40
CA LEU A 208 1.11 0.32 -7.12
C LEU A 208 -0.05 1.24 -6.73
N SER A 209 0.18 2.13 -5.76
CA SER A 209 -0.88 2.99 -5.23
C SER A 209 -1.42 3.95 -6.30
N ILE A 210 -0.55 4.51 -7.14
CA ILE A 210 -0.97 5.38 -8.25
C ILE A 210 -1.76 4.58 -9.28
N THR A 211 -1.24 3.43 -9.73
CA THR A 211 -1.89 2.57 -10.72
C THR A 211 -3.26 2.11 -10.23
N GLU A 212 -3.35 1.62 -8.99
CA GLU A 212 -4.58 1.12 -8.41
C GLU A 212 -5.62 2.24 -8.24
N MET A 213 -5.22 3.43 -7.78
CA MET A 213 -6.16 4.54 -7.59
C MET A 213 -6.63 5.16 -8.89
N LEU A 214 -5.77 5.27 -9.92
CA LEU A 214 -6.21 5.72 -11.24
C LEU A 214 -7.20 4.73 -11.86
N PHE A 215 -6.90 3.43 -11.78
CA PHE A 215 -7.80 2.38 -12.25
C PHE A 215 -9.12 2.37 -11.47
N ALA A 216 -9.08 2.40 -10.14
CA ALA A 216 -10.28 2.42 -9.30
C ALA A 216 -11.13 3.66 -9.53
N THR A 217 -10.51 4.84 -9.70
CA THR A 217 -11.22 6.10 -9.99
C THR A 217 -11.93 6.02 -11.34
N ALA A 218 -11.22 5.59 -12.39
CA ALA A 218 -11.79 5.43 -13.73
C ALA A 218 -12.98 4.47 -13.72
N MET A 219 -12.84 3.32 -13.04
CA MET A 219 -13.91 2.34 -12.95
C MET A 219 -15.09 2.82 -12.09
N THR A 220 -14.84 3.54 -11.00
CA THR A 220 -15.91 4.10 -10.15
C THR A 220 -16.71 5.15 -10.92
N LEU A 221 -16.04 6.01 -11.69
CA LEU A 221 -16.71 6.99 -12.55
C LEU A 221 -17.50 6.29 -13.67
N PHE A 222 -16.94 5.27 -14.30
CA PHE A 222 -17.65 4.47 -15.30
C PHE A 222 -18.94 3.84 -14.72
N ILE A 223 -18.85 3.18 -13.56
CA ILE A 223 -20.01 2.59 -12.88
C ILE A 223 -21.04 3.65 -12.57
N LEU A 224 -20.61 4.80 -12.05
CA LEU A 224 -21.52 5.90 -11.71
C LEU A 224 -22.26 6.43 -12.94
N VAL A 225 -21.55 6.69 -14.04
CA VAL A 225 -22.15 7.19 -15.30
C VAL A 225 -23.18 6.20 -15.82
N VAL A 226 -22.80 4.92 -15.97
CA VAL A 226 -23.71 3.86 -16.45
C VAL A 226 -24.93 3.74 -15.54
N THR A 227 -24.73 3.81 -14.22
CA THR A 227 -25.83 3.69 -13.25
C THR A 227 -26.82 4.85 -13.37
N ILE A 228 -26.33 6.07 -13.60
CA ILE A 228 -27.18 7.27 -13.80
C ILE A 228 -27.87 7.21 -15.16
N GLU A 229 -27.19 6.79 -16.22
CA GLU A 229 -27.80 6.64 -17.55
C GLU A 229 -28.95 5.62 -17.54
N ASP A 230 -28.75 4.48 -16.89
CA ASP A 230 -29.73 3.39 -16.89
C ASP A 230 -30.93 3.66 -15.95
N ASN A 231 -30.73 4.38 -14.84
CA ASN A 231 -31.76 4.52 -13.80
C ASN A 231 -32.27 5.95 -13.55
N GLY A 232 -31.56 6.96 -14.06
CA GLY A 232 -31.67 8.35 -13.63
C GLY A 232 -31.25 8.54 -12.17
N ILE A 233 -31.21 9.80 -11.73
CA ILE A 233 -31.12 10.14 -10.30
C ILE A 233 -32.54 10.23 -9.76
N ARG A 234 -32.89 9.32 -8.85
CA ARG A 234 -34.21 9.28 -8.22
C ARG A 234 -34.21 10.09 -6.91
N PRO A 235 -35.31 10.78 -6.58
CA PRO A 235 -35.40 11.52 -5.34
C PRO A 235 -35.41 10.57 -4.14
N TRP A 236 -34.61 10.87 -3.11
CA TRP A 236 -34.71 10.20 -1.81
C TRP A 236 -35.83 10.89 -1.02
N VAL A 237 -37.04 10.32 -1.05
CA VAL A 237 -38.26 10.96 -0.51
C VAL A 237 -38.40 10.76 1.01
N SER A 238 -38.43 9.50 1.44
CA SER A 238 -38.55 9.12 2.84
C SER A 238 -37.95 7.73 3.07
N TRP A 239 -37.70 7.39 4.34
CA TRP A 239 -37.28 6.06 4.72
C TRP A 239 -38.26 4.98 4.25
N ASP A 240 -39.55 5.17 4.53
CA ASP A 240 -40.61 4.21 4.18
C ASP A 240 -40.73 4.02 2.66
N PHE A 241 -40.50 5.08 1.87
CA PHE A 241 -40.55 4.99 0.41
C PHE A 241 -39.41 4.13 -0.16
N VAL A 242 -38.17 4.35 0.31
CA VAL A 242 -37.00 3.59 -0.17
C VAL A 242 -37.06 2.14 0.31
N HIS A 243 -37.68 1.87 1.46
CA HIS A 243 -37.71 0.55 2.10
C HIS A 243 -39.07 -0.17 1.99
N ALA A 244 -40.01 0.33 1.16
CA ALA A 244 -41.38 -0.18 1.10
C ALA A 244 -41.49 -1.68 0.83
N ASP A 245 -40.58 -2.23 0.02
CA ASP A 245 -40.49 -3.67 -0.27
C ASP A 245 -39.05 -4.19 -0.07
N TRP A 246 -38.50 -3.90 1.11
CA TRP A 246 -37.11 -4.20 1.41
C TRP A 246 -36.75 -5.69 1.30
N MET A 247 -37.67 -6.59 1.69
CA MET A 247 -37.40 -8.03 1.73
C MET A 247 -37.34 -8.67 0.34
N ARG A 248 -37.68 -7.93 -0.71
CA ARG A 248 -37.63 -8.36 -2.10
C ARG A 248 -36.19 -8.73 -2.51
N VAL A 249 -36.10 -9.78 -3.31
CA VAL A 249 -34.86 -10.25 -3.94
C VAL A 249 -35.12 -10.34 -5.44
N ASP A 250 -34.54 -9.42 -6.20
CA ASP A 250 -34.69 -9.43 -7.65
C ASP A 250 -33.75 -10.48 -8.26
N GLN A 251 -34.28 -11.22 -9.24
CA GLN A 251 -33.59 -12.34 -9.87
C GLN A 251 -33.47 -12.07 -11.37
N PHE A 252 -32.24 -11.93 -11.84
CA PHE A 252 -31.93 -11.56 -13.22
C PHE A 252 -31.42 -12.77 -13.99
N ALA A 253 -32.32 -13.40 -14.75
CA ALA A 253 -31.97 -14.47 -15.69
C ALA A 253 -31.39 -13.89 -16.98
N LYS A 254 -30.41 -14.56 -17.57
CA LYS A 254 -29.73 -14.13 -18.79
C LYS A 254 -30.67 -13.91 -19.97
N ILE A 255 -31.72 -14.74 -20.05
CA ILE A 255 -32.70 -14.67 -21.13
C ILE A 255 -33.64 -13.46 -21.04
N LEU A 256 -33.80 -12.89 -19.84
CA LEU A 256 -34.74 -11.79 -19.60
C LEU A 256 -34.10 -10.41 -19.69
N VAL A 257 -32.76 -10.35 -19.60
CA VAL A 257 -32.02 -9.09 -19.50
C VAL A 257 -31.17 -8.89 -20.75
N PRO A 258 -31.18 -7.69 -21.37
CA PRO A 258 -30.40 -7.42 -22.58
C PRO A 258 -28.89 -7.70 -22.44
N GLN A 259 -28.26 -8.10 -23.54
CA GLN A 259 -26.84 -8.47 -23.58
C GLN A 259 -25.90 -7.35 -23.09
N TYR A 260 -26.21 -6.08 -23.40
CA TYR A 260 -25.36 -4.94 -23.01
C TYR A 260 -25.19 -4.82 -21.48
N PHE A 261 -26.22 -5.21 -20.71
CA PHE A 261 -26.15 -5.21 -19.25
C PHE A 261 -25.13 -6.24 -18.76
N TRP A 262 -25.14 -7.44 -19.35
CA TRP A 262 -24.19 -8.50 -19.01
C TRP A 262 -22.76 -8.16 -19.39
N ASP A 263 -22.55 -7.49 -20.53
CA ASP A 263 -21.22 -7.06 -20.98
C ASP A 263 -20.64 -5.98 -20.04
N ARG A 264 -21.46 -4.99 -19.67
CA ARG A 264 -21.12 -3.97 -18.67
C ARG A 264 -20.84 -4.60 -17.30
N TYR A 265 -21.71 -5.52 -16.86
CA TYR A 265 -21.53 -6.19 -15.58
C TYR A 265 -20.25 -7.04 -15.58
N LEU A 266 -19.96 -7.78 -16.64
CA LEU A 266 -18.74 -8.56 -16.80
C LEU A 266 -17.49 -7.68 -16.68
N LEU A 267 -17.48 -6.50 -17.31
CA LEU A 267 -16.40 -5.52 -17.20
C LEU A 267 -16.20 -5.09 -15.73
N THR A 268 -17.28 -4.74 -15.03
CA THR A 268 -17.19 -4.36 -13.60
C THR A 268 -16.82 -5.54 -12.70
N TRP A 269 -17.18 -6.75 -13.10
CA TRP A 269 -16.84 -7.96 -12.38
C TRP A 269 -15.34 -8.25 -12.43
N TYR A 270 -14.68 -7.98 -13.57
CA TYR A 270 -13.25 -8.17 -13.72
C TYR A 270 -12.38 -7.14 -12.96
N ILE A 271 -12.95 -6.04 -12.43
CA ILE A 271 -12.21 -5.05 -11.64
C ILE A 271 -11.43 -5.72 -10.51
N ILE A 272 -12.07 -6.59 -9.73
CA ILE A 272 -11.45 -7.21 -8.55
C ILE A 272 -10.32 -8.19 -8.95
N PRO A 273 -10.51 -9.12 -9.90
CA PRO A 273 -9.40 -9.90 -10.46
C PRO A 273 -8.26 -9.05 -11.00
N ILE A 274 -8.53 -8.00 -11.76
CA ILE A 274 -7.51 -7.11 -12.33
C ILE A 274 -6.71 -6.43 -11.20
N THR A 275 -7.39 -5.86 -10.21
CA THR A 275 -6.73 -5.27 -9.03
C THR A 275 -5.87 -6.28 -8.28
N SER A 276 -6.32 -7.54 -8.20
CA SER A 276 -5.57 -8.63 -7.57
C SER A 276 -4.30 -8.99 -8.34
N VAL A 277 -4.37 -9.00 -9.68
CA VAL A 277 -3.21 -9.22 -10.54
C VAL A 277 -2.24 -8.05 -10.46
N ILE A 278 -2.72 -6.80 -10.45
CA ILE A 278 -1.89 -5.60 -10.27
C ILE A 278 -1.16 -5.68 -8.91
N PHE A 279 -1.89 -5.97 -7.84
CA PHE A 279 -1.33 -6.15 -6.50
C PHE A 279 -0.23 -7.23 -6.50
N PHE A 280 -0.51 -8.40 -7.05
CA PHE A 280 0.48 -9.48 -7.14
C PHE A 280 1.68 -9.10 -8.01
N ALA A 281 1.50 -8.42 -9.13
CA ALA A 281 2.60 -7.98 -9.97
C ALA A 281 3.55 -7.05 -9.19
N PHE A 282 2.98 -6.12 -8.42
CA PHE A 282 3.76 -5.19 -7.62
C PHE A 282 4.36 -5.78 -6.35
N PHE A 283 3.88 -6.90 -5.81
CA PHE A 283 4.45 -7.53 -4.60
C PHE A 283 5.22 -8.83 -4.87
N GLY A 284 4.71 -9.68 -5.75
CA GLY A 284 5.21 -11.03 -6.05
C GLY A 284 6.53 -11.09 -6.81
N PHE A 285 6.90 -10.09 -7.61
CA PHE A 285 8.15 -10.10 -8.39
C PHE A 285 9.33 -9.38 -7.73
N GLY A 286 9.16 -8.95 -6.48
CA GLY A 286 10.16 -8.20 -5.74
C GLY A 286 11.42 -8.99 -5.42
N GLN A 287 12.55 -8.30 -5.27
CA GLN A 287 13.78 -8.92 -4.78
C GLN A 287 13.59 -9.55 -3.40
N GLU A 288 12.80 -8.91 -2.54
CA GLU A 288 12.36 -9.45 -1.24
C GLU A 288 11.49 -10.70 -1.40
N ALA A 289 10.52 -10.68 -2.33
CA ALA A 289 9.66 -11.83 -2.59
C ALA A 289 10.45 -13.02 -3.16
N LYS A 290 11.38 -12.78 -4.10
CA LYS A 290 12.30 -13.78 -4.62
C LYS A 290 13.15 -14.40 -3.52
N ALA A 291 13.68 -13.60 -2.61
CA ALA A 291 14.45 -14.11 -1.47
C ALA A 291 13.60 -15.02 -0.57
N GLU A 292 12.33 -14.66 -0.33
CA GLU A 292 11.41 -15.51 0.44
C GLU A 292 11.01 -16.78 -0.32
N TYR A 293 10.80 -16.71 -1.64
CA TYR A 293 10.56 -17.90 -2.47
C TYR A 293 11.74 -18.87 -2.44
N ILE A 294 12.98 -18.37 -2.49
CA ILE A 294 14.19 -19.18 -2.38
C ILE A 294 14.26 -19.85 -1.00
N LYS A 295 13.98 -19.11 0.08
CA LYS A 295 13.94 -19.68 1.44
C LYS A 295 12.90 -20.79 1.55
N TYR A 296 11.69 -20.57 1.04
CA TYR A 296 10.62 -21.56 1.04
C TYR A 296 10.99 -22.79 0.19
N PHE A 297 11.50 -22.58 -1.01
CA PHE A 297 11.97 -23.65 -1.89
C PHE A 297 13.08 -24.49 -1.23
N ASN A 298 14.05 -23.83 -0.59
CA ASN A 298 15.12 -24.52 0.15
C ASN A 298 14.57 -25.29 1.34
N TRP A 299 13.58 -24.75 2.06
CA TRP A 299 12.90 -25.45 3.15
C TRP A 299 12.15 -26.69 2.64
N VAL A 300 11.40 -26.60 1.54
CA VAL A 300 10.72 -27.74 0.91
C VAL A 300 11.76 -28.78 0.47
N LYS A 301 12.81 -28.34 -0.22
CA LYS A 301 13.90 -29.21 -0.71
C LYS A 301 14.58 -29.97 0.42
N THR A 302 14.89 -29.30 1.52
CA THR A 302 15.65 -29.89 2.63
C THR A 302 14.77 -30.68 3.61
N ARG A 303 13.54 -30.24 3.87
CA ARG A 303 12.68 -30.81 4.92
C ARG A 303 11.62 -31.78 4.39
N ILE A 304 11.09 -31.54 3.19
CA ILE A 304 10.08 -32.41 2.57
C ILE A 304 10.79 -33.42 1.65
N LEU A 305 11.60 -32.93 0.70
CA LEU A 305 12.28 -33.79 -0.28
C LEU A 305 13.58 -34.41 0.27
N ARG A 306 14.03 -34.02 1.48
CA ARG A 306 15.25 -34.51 2.16
C ARG A 306 16.52 -34.44 1.31
N ILE A 307 16.57 -33.55 0.33
CA ILE A 307 17.75 -33.35 -0.51
C ILE A 307 18.75 -32.50 0.29
N LYS A 308 19.87 -33.11 0.70
CA LYS A 308 20.92 -32.41 1.46
C LYS A 308 21.46 -31.22 0.64
N PRO A 309 21.63 -30.03 1.25
CA PRO A 309 22.21 -28.90 0.56
C PRO A 309 23.65 -29.25 0.15
N LYS A 310 24.00 -28.98 -1.12
CA LYS A 310 25.37 -29.12 -1.62
C LYS A 310 26.22 -28.09 -0.88
N ALA A 311 27.26 -28.53 -0.17
CA ALA A 311 28.16 -27.64 0.56
C ALA A 311 28.71 -26.58 -0.40
N GLN A 312 28.54 -25.30 -0.07
CA GLN A 312 29.20 -24.24 -0.82
C GLN A 312 30.70 -24.33 -0.53
N PRO A 313 31.58 -24.27 -1.55
CA PRO A 313 33.01 -24.15 -1.31
C PRO A 313 33.26 -22.84 -0.58
N VAL A 314 33.78 -22.95 0.64
CA VAL A 314 34.26 -21.80 1.40
C VAL A 314 35.45 -21.25 0.62
N LEU A 315 35.27 -20.11 -0.05
CA LEU A 315 36.41 -19.37 -0.60
C LEU A 315 37.30 -18.95 0.59
N PRO A 316 38.62 -19.20 0.53
CA PRO A 316 39.51 -18.84 1.62
C PRO A 316 39.44 -17.32 1.82
N VAL A 317 39.09 -16.93 3.04
CA VAL A 317 39.23 -15.56 3.52
C VAL A 317 40.72 -15.24 3.41
N SER A 318 41.07 -14.36 2.46
CA SER A 318 42.41 -13.77 2.39
C SER A 318 42.67 -13.05 3.71
N ALA A 319 43.51 -13.65 4.55
CA ALA A 319 43.98 -13.06 5.79
C ALA A 319 44.82 -11.83 5.45
N ARG A 320 44.21 -10.66 5.65
CA ARG A 320 44.86 -9.36 5.52
C ARG A 320 45.88 -9.21 6.67
N GLY A 321 47.16 -9.29 6.29
CA GLY A 321 48.36 -8.78 6.97
C GLY A 321 48.32 -8.60 8.49
N GLY A 322 48.83 -9.59 9.21
CA GLY A 322 49.39 -9.41 10.55
C GLY A 322 50.86 -9.03 10.44
N ILE A 323 51.21 -7.83 10.92
CA ILE A 323 52.58 -7.37 11.12
C ILE A 323 53.19 -8.23 12.23
N ASN A 324 54.12 -9.12 11.89
CA ASN A 324 54.98 -9.76 12.88
C ASN A 324 56.32 -9.05 12.91
N THR A 325 56.53 -8.36 14.03
CA THR A 325 57.81 -7.92 14.58
C THR A 325 58.81 -9.08 14.55
N ILE A 326 59.92 -8.92 13.81
CA ILE A 326 61.09 -9.80 13.94
C ILE A 326 62.25 -8.95 14.43
N SER A 327 62.71 -9.35 15.62
CA SER A 327 63.86 -8.85 16.35
C SER A 327 65.16 -9.04 15.56
N SER A 328 66.04 -8.06 15.71
CA SER A 328 67.40 -8.00 15.19
C SER A 328 68.27 -9.18 15.62
N THR A 329 68.99 -9.77 14.66
CA THR A 329 70.31 -10.36 14.88
C THR A 329 71.16 -10.14 13.63
N MET A 330 72.34 -9.56 13.85
CA MET A 330 73.33 -9.19 12.83
C MET A 330 73.96 -10.42 12.18
N SER A 331 74.11 -10.37 10.86
CA SER A 331 75.24 -10.97 10.13
C SER A 331 75.25 -10.45 8.68
N THR A 332 76.29 -9.69 8.34
CA THR A 332 76.78 -9.50 6.96
C THR A 332 77.80 -10.62 6.62
N PRO A 333 78.33 -10.78 5.39
CA PRO A 333 78.10 -10.04 4.13
C PRO A 333 77.91 -10.95 2.88
N ALA A 334 77.51 -10.38 1.74
CA ALA A 334 78.17 -10.64 0.45
C ALA A 334 77.77 -9.58 -0.59
N VAL A 335 78.80 -8.95 -1.16
CA VAL A 335 78.79 -7.91 -2.18
C VAL A 335 78.68 -8.54 -3.57
N ILE A 336 77.79 -8.05 -4.43
CA ILE A 336 77.96 -8.10 -5.90
C ILE A 336 77.47 -6.75 -6.49
N LYS A 337 78.41 -6.07 -7.18
CA LYS A 337 78.28 -4.85 -8.02
C LYS A 337 77.40 -5.15 -9.27
N LEU A 338 76.79 -4.23 -10.03
CA LEU A 338 77.33 -3.01 -10.67
C LEU A 338 76.19 -2.32 -11.49
N GLU A 339 76.21 -0.97 -11.54
CA GLU A 339 75.76 0.00 -12.60
C GLU A 339 74.33 -0.12 -13.22
N THR A 340 73.61 0.96 -13.52
CA THR A 340 74.04 2.19 -14.23
C THR A 340 73.14 3.39 -13.91
N GLU A 341 73.74 4.58 -14.00
CA GLU A 341 73.19 5.94 -13.91
C GLU A 341 71.91 6.20 -14.74
N THR A 342 71.04 7.09 -14.27
CA THR A 342 70.71 8.35 -15.00
C THR A 342 70.09 9.37 -14.04
N THR A 343 70.78 10.49 -13.88
CA THR A 343 70.38 11.71 -13.17
C THR A 343 69.64 12.64 -14.14
N VAL A 344 68.47 13.20 -13.80
CA VAL A 344 68.08 14.58 -14.21
C VAL A 344 67.16 15.22 -13.15
N SER A 345 67.53 16.44 -12.78
CA SER A 345 67.09 17.36 -11.72
C SER A 345 65.74 18.06 -11.94
N ARG A 346 65.12 18.58 -10.85
CA ARG A 346 64.66 19.98 -10.78
C ARG A 346 64.31 20.49 -9.36
N THR A 347 65.20 21.36 -8.86
CA THR A 347 65.01 22.64 -8.13
C THR A 347 63.99 22.80 -6.99
N SER A 348 64.54 23.16 -5.83
CA SER A 348 63.93 23.84 -4.70
C SER A 348 63.49 25.28 -5.02
N GLU A 349 62.40 25.73 -4.41
CA GLU A 349 62.21 27.15 -4.08
C GLU A 349 61.54 27.28 -2.71
N LYS A 350 62.17 28.12 -1.89
CA LYS A 350 61.81 28.59 -0.54
C LYS A 350 60.71 29.66 -0.66
N TRP A 351 60.09 30.09 0.44
CA TRP A 351 59.82 31.50 0.80
C TRP A 351 59.05 31.58 2.13
N ASP A 352 59.32 32.65 2.88
CA ASP A 352 59.24 32.80 4.34
C ASP A 352 57.90 33.40 4.88
N ASP A 353 57.70 33.22 6.19
CA ASP A 353 56.99 33.98 7.25
C ASP A 353 55.99 35.13 6.96
N ALA A 354 54.85 35.10 7.67
CA ALA A 354 54.09 36.29 8.17
C ALA A 354 52.97 35.90 9.20
N PRO A 355 52.50 36.83 10.08
CA PRO A 355 52.23 36.62 11.52
C PRO A 355 50.73 36.53 11.95
N PRO A 356 50.39 36.36 13.27
CA PRO A 356 49.03 36.07 13.74
C PRO A 356 48.24 37.33 14.14
N SER A 357 46.90 37.28 14.04
CA SER A 357 46.01 38.34 14.52
C SER A 357 44.80 37.84 15.34
N SER A 358 44.82 38.25 16.61
CA SER A 358 43.75 38.80 17.46
C SER A 358 42.42 38.08 17.69
N MET A 359 42.21 37.82 18.99
CA MET A 359 40.94 37.72 19.72
C MET A 359 39.93 38.84 19.38
N HIS A 360 38.65 38.48 19.30
CA HIS A 360 37.56 39.36 19.74
C HIS A 360 36.44 38.55 20.40
N THR A 361 36.27 38.79 21.70
CA THR A 361 35.09 38.52 22.51
C THR A 361 33.92 39.39 22.06
N ASN A 362 32.68 38.88 22.09
CA ASN A 362 31.56 39.63 22.64
C ASN A 362 30.33 38.77 22.94
N SER A 363 29.72 39.15 24.06
CA SER A 363 28.68 38.55 24.87
C SER A 363 27.25 38.90 24.43
N ARG A 364 26.31 38.04 24.85
CA ARG A 364 24.84 38.24 24.91
C ARG A 364 24.46 39.47 25.76
N PRO A 365 23.28 40.11 25.61
CA PRO A 365 22.11 39.78 26.45
C PRO A 365 20.73 40.06 25.73
N PRO A 366 19.57 40.31 26.40
CA PRO A 366 18.45 39.37 26.46
C PRO A 366 17.08 39.90 25.93
N SER A 367 16.06 39.03 26.04
CA SER A 367 14.63 39.23 25.75
C SER A 367 13.95 40.35 26.57
N PRO A 368 12.84 40.95 26.08
CA PRO A 368 11.94 41.72 26.91
C PRO A 368 10.64 40.97 27.24
N SER A 369 10.30 41.01 28.53
CA SER A 369 8.97 40.82 29.10
C SER A 369 8.48 42.17 29.62
N VAL A 370 7.29 42.64 29.26
CA VAL A 370 6.58 43.70 30.02
C VAL A 370 5.07 43.45 29.98
N ASN A 371 4.51 43.35 31.19
CA ASN A 371 3.10 43.43 31.58
C ASN A 371 2.67 44.90 31.77
N ASN A 372 1.39 45.19 31.53
CA ASN A 372 0.40 45.96 32.33
C ASN A 372 -0.54 46.75 31.41
N LYS A 373 -1.84 46.43 31.41
CA LYS A 373 -2.95 47.00 32.22
C LYS A 373 -3.37 48.39 31.75
N ASP A 374 -4.63 48.47 31.31
CA ASP A 374 -5.66 49.47 31.70
C ASP A 374 -6.93 49.17 30.85
N THR A 375 -7.96 48.55 31.43
CA THR A 375 -9.24 49.17 31.84
C THR A 375 -9.92 50.03 30.77
N LEU A 376 -11.07 49.58 30.25
CA LEU A 376 -12.37 50.24 30.42
C LEU A 376 -13.52 49.45 29.77
N ASP A 377 -14.68 49.68 30.36
CA ASP A 377 -15.92 48.91 30.41
C ASP A 377 -16.92 49.29 29.29
N VAL A 378 -18.11 48.67 29.33
CA VAL A 378 -19.37 49.00 28.62
C VAL A 378 -19.50 48.41 27.19
N GLY A 379 -20.53 47.65 26.82
CA GLY A 379 -21.79 47.33 27.50
C GLY A 379 -22.65 46.40 26.64
N SER A 380 -23.68 45.88 27.29
CA SER A 380 -24.53 44.77 26.90
C SER A 380 -25.75 45.18 26.06
N ARG A 381 -26.05 44.39 25.01
CA ARG A 381 -27.40 43.91 24.59
C ARG A 381 -28.45 44.94 24.10
N PRO A 382 -29.57 44.52 23.45
CA PRO A 382 -30.06 43.15 23.16
C PRO A 382 -29.66 42.58 21.81
#